data_AF-A0A0K0E691-F1
#
_entry.id   AF-A0A0K0E691-F1
#
_cell.length_a   1.000
_cell.length_b   1.000
_cell.length_c   1.000
_cell.angle_alpha   90.00
_cell.angle_beta   90.00
_cell.angle_gamma   90.00
#
_symmetry.space_group_name_H-M   'P 1'
#
loop_
_entity.id
_entity.type
_entity.pdbx_description
1 polymer ?
#
loop_
_entity_poly.entity_id
_entity_poly.type
_entity_poly.pdbx_seq_one_letter_code
_entity_poly.pdbx_strand_id
1 'polypeptide(L)'
;MTQYIATIRANKTNHDMVSGDSFSMYRDFLFSTLDRYGTRVDIANFDFYYREAFEKIPPMIMNVLPAKDYAPSQLRMANRRIFIPLDLV
;
A
#
# COMPACT_ATOMS: atom_id res chain seq x y z
N MET A 1 7.36 7.31 -12.57
CA MET A 1 7.01 5.92 -12.16
C MET A 1 8.18 4.94 -12.30
N THR A 2 8.97 5.00 -13.39
CA THR A 2 10.09 4.09 -13.69
C THR A 2 11.21 4.09 -12.63
N GLN A 3 11.54 5.26 -12.07
CA GLN A 3 12.59 5.34 -11.05
C GLN A 3 12.18 4.70 -9.71
N TYR A 4 10.89 4.77 -9.33
CA TYR A 4 10.39 4.19 -8.08
C TYR A 4 10.35 2.65 -8.13
N ILE A 5 9.93 2.08 -9.27
CA ILE A 5 9.97 0.63 -9.50
C ILE A 5 11.42 0.13 -9.51
N ALA A 6 12.35 0.92 -10.05
CA ALA A 6 13.78 0.60 -9.97
C ALA A 6 14.29 0.61 -8.53
N THR A 7 13.82 1.53 -7.67
CA THR A 7 14.18 1.56 -6.25
C THR A 7 13.68 0.32 -5.49
N ILE A 8 12.42 -0.10 -5.72
CA ILE A 8 11.87 -1.32 -5.11
C ILE A 8 12.68 -2.55 -5.54
N ARG A 9 13.01 -2.66 -6.84
CA ARG A 9 13.78 -3.79 -7.37
C ARG A 9 15.23 -3.81 -6.88
N ALA A 10 15.86 -2.65 -6.74
CA ALA A 10 17.23 -2.50 -6.21
C ALA A 10 17.32 -2.83 -4.70
N ASN A 11 16.26 -2.58 -3.94
CA ASN A 11 16.17 -2.98 -2.53
C ASN A 11 15.93 -4.48 -2.34
N LYS A 12 15.54 -5.21 -3.38
CA LYS A 12 15.29 -6.65 -3.33
C LYS A 12 16.58 -7.49 -3.35
N THR A 13 17.69 -6.90 -3.82
CA THR A 13 18.99 -7.59 -3.97
C THR A 13 19.95 -7.36 -2.81
N ASN A 14 19.70 -6.35 -1.98
CA ASN A 14 20.50 -6.06 -0.80
C ASN A 14 19.75 -6.62 0.41
N HIS A 15 20.17 -7.81 0.86
CA HIS A 15 19.61 -8.49 2.04
C HIS A 15 20.00 -7.82 3.36
N ASP A 16 20.65 -6.66 3.29
CA ASP A 16 20.95 -5.80 4.42
C ASP A 16 19.78 -4.84 4.64
N MET A 17 19.04 -5.10 5.73
CA MET A 17 18.01 -4.23 6.29
C MET A 17 18.62 -2.87 6.69
N VAL A 18 18.92 -2.03 5.70
CA VAL A 18 18.99 -0.59 5.94
C VAL A 18 17.55 -0.17 6.17
N SER A 19 17.23 0.08 7.43
CA SER A 19 15.96 0.64 7.94
C SER A 19 15.71 2.05 7.41
N GLY A 20 15.79 2.26 6.10
CA GLY A 20 15.07 3.35 5.46
C GLY A 20 13.59 3.10 5.68
N ASP A 21 12.84 4.12 6.09
CA ASP A 21 11.43 4.02 6.45
C ASP A 21 10.66 3.11 5.51
N SER A 22 10.38 1.87 5.94
CA SER A 22 9.57 0.97 5.14
C SER A 22 8.19 1.59 4.96
N PHE A 23 7.65 1.47 3.75
CA PHE A 23 6.33 2.03 3.45
C PHE A 23 5.23 1.22 4.14
N SER A 24 4.03 1.80 4.21
CA SER A 24 2.92 1.09 4.84
C SER A 24 2.51 -0.13 4.02
N MET A 25 2.09 -1.20 4.71
CA MET A 25 1.54 -2.40 4.08
C MET A 25 0.47 -2.07 3.04
N TYR A 26 -0.47 -1.19 3.38
CA TYR A 26 -1.50 -0.73 2.45
C TYR A 26 -0.90 -0.25 1.12
N ARG A 27 0.17 0.56 1.19
CA ARG A 27 0.82 1.09 0.00
C ARG A 27 1.40 -0.03 -0.84
N ASP A 28 2.13 -0.94 -0.22
CA ASP A 28 2.78 -2.03 -0.94
C ASP A 28 1.76 -2.95 -1.61
N PHE A 29 0.64 -3.24 -0.94
CA PHE A 29 -0.47 -4.00 -1.55
C PHE A 29 -1.11 -3.24 -2.72
N LEU A 30 -1.39 -1.94 -2.55
CA LEU A 30 -1.99 -1.13 -3.61
C LEU A 30 -1.08 -1.07 -4.84
N PHE A 31 0.21 -0.80 -4.64
CA PHE A 31 1.19 -0.74 -5.73
C PHE A 31 1.36 -2.10 -6.41
N SER A 32 1.43 -3.19 -5.65
CA SER A 32 1.53 -4.53 -6.24
C SER A 32 0.29 -4.87 -7.08
N THR A 33 -0.88 -4.41 -6.64
CA THR A 33 -2.15 -4.61 -7.36
C THR A 33 -2.19 -3.76 -8.63
N LEU A 34 -1.78 -2.49 -8.55
CA LEU A 34 -1.68 -1.59 -9.71
C LEU A 34 -0.61 -2.04 -10.72
N ASP A 35 0.55 -2.52 -10.27
CA ASP A 35 1.61 -3.05 -11.14
C ASP A 35 1.12 -4.28 -11.92
N ARG A 36 0.33 -5.14 -11.27
CA ARG A 36 -0.19 -6.38 -11.89
C ARG A 36 -1.38 -6.16 -12.81
N TYR A 37 -2.30 -5.27 -12.45
CA TYR A 37 -3.61 -5.15 -13.11
C TYR A 37 -3.85 -3.79 -13.77
N GLY A 38 -3.01 -2.78 -13.47
CA GLY A 38 -3.06 -1.45 -14.07
C GLY A 38 -4.41 -0.75 -13.86
N THR A 39 -4.96 -0.20 -14.95
CA THR A 39 -6.24 0.52 -14.96
C THR A 39 -7.46 -0.36 -14.71
N ARG A 40 -7.30 -1.69 -14.66
CA ARG A 40 -8.38 -2.61 -14.31
C ARG A 40 -8.64 -2.68 -12.80
N VAL A 41 -7.76 -2.09 -11.98
CA VAL A 41 -7.96 -2.05 -10.54
C VAL A 41 -9.04 -1.04 -10.20
N ASP A 42 -10.17 -1.54 -9.72
CA ASP A 42 -11.12 -0.70 -9.02
C ASP A 42 -10.61 -0.39 -7.61
N ILE A 43 -10.10 0.83 -7.44
CA ILE A 43 -9.57 1.33 -6.17
C ILE A 43 -10.61 1.24 -5.06
N ALA A 44 -11.89 1.48 -5.36
CA ALA A 44 -12.94 1.45 -4.35
C ALA A 44 -13.17 0.04 -3.80
N ASN A 45 -13.12 -0.96 -4.68
CA ASN A 45 -13.19 -2.36 -4.29
C ASN A 45 -11.92 -2.81 -3.56
N PHE A 46 -10.73 -2.41 -4.03
CA PHE A 46 -9.47 -2.69 -3.33
C PHE A 46 -9.50 -2.17 -1.88
N ASP A 47 -9.92 -0.91 -1.72
CA ASP A 47 -10.08 -0.24 -0.43
C ASP A 47 -11.02 -0.99 0.51
N PHE A 48 -12.15 -1.47 0.00
CA PHE A 48 -13.12 -2.24 0.75
C PHE A 48 -12.52 -3.57 1.24
N TYR A 49 -11.93 -4.36 0.34
CA TYR A 49 -11.34 -5.65 0.68
C TYR A 49 -10.14 -5.53 1.61
N TYR A 50 -9.31 -4.48 1.43
CA TYR A 50 -8.20 -4.23 2.34
C TYR A 50 -8.69 -3.98 3.77
N ARG A 51 -9.71 -3.14 3.93
CA ARG A 51 -10.27 -2.84 5.26
C ARG A 51 -10.88 -4.09 5.88
N GLU A 52 -11.67 -4.83 5.11
CA GLU A 52 -12.30 -6.07 5.58
C GLU A 52 -11.25 -7.10 6.04
N ALA A 53 -10.14 -7.23 5.31
CA ALA A 53 -9.03 -8.09 5.69
C ALA A 53 -8.29 -7.57 6.93
N PHE A 54 -8.09 -6.25 7.03
CA PHE A 54 -7.44 -5.61 8.15
C PHE A 54 -8.22 -5.78 9.46
N GLU A 55 -9.55 -5.70 9.42
CA GLU A 55 -10.42 -5.91 10.58
C GLU A 55 -10.40 -7.36 11.08
N LYS A 56 -9.98 -8.32 10.25
CA LYS A 56 -9.80 -9.73 10.62
C LYS A 56 -8.45 -10.01 11.29
N ILE A 57 -7.55 -9.02 11.40
CA ILE A 57 -6.26 -9.20 12.05
C ILE A 57 -6.47 -9.42 13.56
N PRO A 58 -5.93 -10.50 14.15
CA PRO A 58 -6.03 -10.77 15.58
C PRO A 58 -5.53 -9.59 16.45
N PRO A 59 -6.19 -9.29 17.58
CA PRO A 59 -5.78 -8.19 18.48
C PRO A 59 -4.32 -8.27 18.94
N MET A 60 -3.80 -9.50 19.13
CA MET A 60 -2.40 -9.72 19.50
C MET A 60 -1.42 -9.16 18.46
N ILE A 61 -1.75 -9.30 17.17
CA ILE A 61 -0.95 -8.76 16.07
C ILE A 61 -1.15 -7.26 15.95
N MET A 62 -2.38 -6.78 16.11
CA MET A 62 -2.71 -5.35 16.09
C MET A 62 -1.94 -4.53 17.12
N ASN A 63 -1.63 -5.10 18.29
CA ASN A 63 -0.89 -4.43 19.36
C ASN A 63 0.60 -4.26 19.06
N VAL A 64 1.17 -5.08 18.18
CA VAL A 64 2.59 -5.00 17.77
C VAL A 64 2.75 -4.38 16.39
N LEU A 65 1.64 -4.01 15.75
CA LEU A 65 1.66 -3.44 14.41
C LEU A 65 2.18 -2.00 14.45
N PRO A 66 3.15 -1.64 13.59
CA PRO A 66 3.60 -0.25 13.48
C PRO A 66 2.48 0.71 13.13
N ALA A 67 2.48 1.91 13.72
CA ALA A 67 1.48 2.97 13.48
C ALA A 67 1.24 3.28 11.98
N LYS A 68 2.29 3.16 11.16
CA LYS A 68 2.22 3.37 9.70
C LYS A 68 1.41 2.31 8.95
N ASP A 69 1.31 1.10 9.49
CA ASP A 69 0.68 -0.04 8.85
C ASP A 69 -0.80 -0.19 9.16
N TYR A 70 -1.33 0.66 10.05
CA TYR A 70 -2.76 0.74 10.30
C TYR A 70 -3.51 1.11 9.03
N ALA A 71 -4.71 0.55 8.88
CA ALA A 71 -5.58 0.87 7.76
C ALA A 71 -5.82 2.38 7.66
N PRO A 72 -5.71 2.97 6.46
CA PRO A 72 -5.96 4.39 6.28
C PRO A 72 -7.41 4.75 6.65
N SER A 73 -7.60 6.00 7.11
CA SER A 73 -8.93 6.51 7.38
C SER A 73 -9.77 6.58 6.11
N GLN A 74 -11.09 6.45 6.24
CA GLN A 74 -12.02 6.56 5.10
C GLN A 74 -11.82 7.87 4.33
N LEU A 75 -11.54 8.97 5.03
CA LEU A 75 -11.23 10.27 4.41
C LEU A 75 -9.96 10.23 3.55
N ARG A 76 -8.87 9.62 4.07
CA ARG A 76 -7.62 9.45 3.30
C ARG A 76 -7.83 8.57 2.07
N MET A 77 -8.64 7.52 2.17
CA MET A 77 -8.97 6.63 1.06
C MET A 77 -9.81 7.35 0.00
N ALA A 78 -10.82 8.13 0.42
CA ALA A 78 -11.64 8.93 -0.49
C ALA A 78 -10.80 9.97 -1.26
N ASN A 79 -9.91 10.70 -0.57
CA ASN A 79 -9.02 11.66 -1.22
C ASN A 79 -8.13 11.00 -2.28
N ARG A 80 -7.65 9.78 -2.05
CA ARG A 80 -6.83 9.05 -3.03
C ARG A 80 -7.56 8.73 -4.32
N ARG A 81 -8.87 8.51 -4.29
CA ARG A 81 -9.67 8.30 -5.52
C ARG A 81 -9.64 9.53 -6.44
N ILE A 82 -9.45 10.72 -5.86
CA ILE A 82 -9.37 11.98 -6.59
C ILE A 82 -7.95 12.19 -7.15
N PHE A 83 -6.92 11.83 -6.39
CA PHE A 83 -5.52 12.12 -6.75
C PHE A 83 -4.78 10.99 -7.50
N ILE A 84 -5.15 9.72 -7.34
CA ILE A 84 -4.54 8.61 -8.10
C ILE A 84 -4.65 8.80 -9.61
N PRO A 85 -5.80 9.22 -10.18
CA PRO A 85 -5.89 9.51 -11.60
C PRO A 85 -4.95 10.62 -12.07
N LEU A 86 -4.58 11.56 -11.19
CA LEU A 86 -3.70 12.69 -11.51
C LEU A 86 -2.22 12.31 -11.51
N ASP A 87 -1.82 11.28 -10.76
CA ASP A 87 -0.44 10.74 -10.74
C ASP A 87 -0.15 9.77 -11.90
N LEU A 88 -1.17 9.39 -12.67
CA LEU A 88 -1.11 8.46 -13.80
C LEU A 88 -1.06 9.17 -15.17
N VAL A 89 -1.16 10.51 -15.21
CA VAL A 89 -1.06 11.34 -16.43
C VAL A 89 0.38 11.78 -16.67
#